data_AF-A0AAD4ZRQ3-F1
#
_entry.id   AF-A0AAD4ZRQ3-F1
#
_cell.length_a   1.000
_cell.length_b   1.000
_cell.length_c   1.000
_cell.angle_alpha   90.00
_cell.angle_beta   90.00
_cell.angle_gamma   90.00
#
_symmetry.space_group_name_H-M   'P 1'
#
loop_
_entity.id
_entity.type
_entity.pdbx_description
1 polymer ?
#
loop_
_entity_poly.entity_id
_entity_poly.type
_entity_poly.pdbx_seq_one_letter_code
_entity_poly.pdbx_strand_id
1 'polypeptide(L)'
;MIPSFSTKNATPETYRDFIQALRDQLTAGRPTSHGIPVLPRREDVPDAQRFLLVDLTNSQGNTIRLAIDVVNAYVVGYAADGRAYLLQENARDNLLKERNWSTIVITSILVIS
;
A
#
# COMPACT_ATOMS: atom_id res chain seq x y z
N MET A 1 -6.53 -9.50 -3.93
CA MET A 1 -5.16 -9.78 -4.38
C MET A 1 -4.30 -8.56 -4.08
N ILE A 2 -3.09 -8.73 -3.53
CA ILE A 2 -2.16 -7.62 -3.26
C ILE A 2 -1.46 -7.27 -4.59
N PRO A 3 -1.46 -6.00 -5.04
CA PRO A 3 -0.71 -5.59 -6.23
C PRO A 3 0.79 -5.86 -6.02
N SER A 4 1.41 -6.46 -7.02
CA SER A 4 2.84 -6.79 -6.97
C SER A 4 3.53 -6.42 -8.28
N PHE A 5 4.76 -5.93 -8.18
CA PHE A 5 5.61 -5.64 -9.34
C PHE A 5 7.01 -6.17 -9.14
N SER A 6 7.55 -6.83 -10.15
CA SER A 6 8.94 -7.31 -10.16
C SER A 6 9.73 -6.58 -11.22
N THR A 7 10.92 -6.09 -10.87
CA THR A 7 11.85 -5.51 -11.85
C THR A 7 12.54 -6.59 -12.69
N LYS A 8 12.43 -7.86 -12.31
CA LYS A 8 12.96 -8.98 -13.09
C LYS A 8 12.11 -9.16 -14.35
N ASN A 9 12.72 -8.99 -15.52
CA ASN A 9 12.05 -9.05 -16.83
C ASN A 9 10.89 -8.04 -16.99
N ALA A 10 10.91 -6.93 -16.24
CA ALA A 10 9.91 -5.90 -16.37
C ALA A 10 9.95 -5.28 -17.78
N THR A 11 8.79 -5.16 -18.39
CA THR A 11 8.56 -4.45 -19.65
C THR A 11 7.64 -3.24 -19.42
N PRO A 12 7.58 -2.29 -20.37
CA PRO A 12 6.61 -1.20 -20.32
C PRO A 12 5.16 -1.69 -20.13
N GLU A 13 4.79 -2.82 -20.74
CA GLU A 13 3.47 -3.42 -20.61
C GLU A 13 3.23 -3.91 -19.18
N THR A 14 4.15 -4.67 -18.61
CA THR A 14 4.00 -5.19 -17.23
C THR A 14 3.92 -4.06 -16.20
N TYR A 15 4.64 -2.96 -16.42
CA TYR A 15 4.59 -1.78 -15.55
C TYR A 15 3.25 -1.04 -15.70
N ARG A 16 2.78 -0.84 -16.93
CA ARG A 16 1.46 -0.24 -17.20
C ARG A 16 0.35 -1.04 -16.53
N ASP A 17 0.37 -2.36 -16.67
CA ASP A 17 -0.66 -3.23 -16.11
C ASP A 17 -0.64 -3.21 -14.57
N PHE A 18 0.56 -3.16 -13.97
CA PHE A 18 0.72 -2.96 -12.52
C PHE A 18 0.15 -1.62 -12.04
N ILE A 19 0.47 -0.52 -12.73
CA ILE A 19 -0.06 0.81 -12.38
C ILE A 19 -1.59 0.86 -12.56
N GLN A 20 -2.13 0.17 -13.57
CA GLN A 20 -3.58 0.08 -13.75
C GLN A 20 -4.22 -0.67 -12.59
N ALA A 21 -3.69 -1.83 -12.20
CA ALA A 21 -4.19 -2.58 -11.04
C ALA A 21 -4.13 -1.78 -9.74
N LEU A 22 -3.06 -0.99 -9.54
CA LEU A 22 -2.93 -0.09 -8.40
C LEU A 22 -4.03 0.99 -8.39
N ARG A 23 -4.29 1.63 -9.54
CA ARG A 23 -5.36 2.62 -9.70
C ARG A 23 -6.73 2.03 -9.47
N ASP A 24 -6.99 0.85 -10.02
CA ASP A 24 -8.27 0.15 -9.85
C ASP A 24 -8.56 -0.10 -8.37
N GLN A 25 -7.56 -0.52 -7.59
CA GLN A 25 -7.74 -0.73 -6.15
C GLN A 25 -7.92 0.57 -5.36
N LEU A 26 -7.19 1.63 -5.70
CA LEU A 26 -7.35 2.94 -5.05
C LEU A 26 -8.73 3.56 -5.30
N THR A 27 -9.36 3.21 -6.42
CA THR A 27 -10.59 3.84 -6.92
C THR A 27 -11.81 2.92 -6.93
N ALA A 28 -11.67 1.67 -6.49
CA ALA A 28 -12.74 0.67 -6.51
C ALA A 28 -13.98 1.15 -5.75
N GLY A 29 -15.12 1.21 -6.44
CA GLY A 29 -16.39 1.66 -5.86
C GLY A 29 -16.43 3.14 -5.46
N ARG A 30 -15.49 3.97 -5.95
CA ARG A 30 -15.38 5.39 -5.62
C ARG A 30 -16.05 6.27 -6.69
N PRO A 31 -16.54 7.46 -6.30
CA PRO A 31 -17.16 8.38 -7.25
C PRO A 31 -16.13 8.88 -8.27
N THR A 32 -16.64 9.23 -9.45
CA THR A 32 -15.87 9.93 -10.48
C THR A 32 -16.35 11.38 -10.57
N SER A 33 -15.42 12.29 -10.83
CA SER A 33 -15.71 13.66 -11.21
C SER A 33 -15.34 13.83 -12.67
N HIS A 34 -16.33 14.08 -13.54
CA HIS A 34 -16.12 14.19 -14.99
C HIS A 34 -15.38 12.99 -15.61
N GLY A 35 -15.65 11.78 -15.12
CA GLY A 35 -14.99 10.55 -15.59
C GLY A 35 -13.59 10.30 -15.01
N ILE A 36 -13.09 11.18 -14.15
CA ILE A 36 -11.82 11.02 -13.43
C ILE A 36 -12.13 10.48 -12.03
N PRO A 37 -11.58 9.31 -11.64
CA PRO A 37 -11.76 8.80 -10.28
C PRO A 37 -11.18 9.74 -9.22
N VAL A 38 -11.91 9.91 -8.11
CA VAL A 38 -11.48 10.72 -6.97
C VAL A 38 -11.19 9.81 -5.79
N LEU A 39 -10.05 10.02 -5.13
CA LEU A 39 -9.70 9.30 -3.91
C LEU A 39 -10.67 9.67 -2.78
N PRO A 40 -11.00 8.73 -1.88
CA PRO A 40 -11.94 8.98 -0.82
C PRO A 40 -11.41 10.00 0.19
N ARG A 41 -12.32 10.75 0.80
CA ARG A 41 -11.99 11.60 1.94
C ARG A 41 -11.69 10.74 3.16
N ARG A 42 -10.89 11.27 4.08
CA ARG A 42 -10.41 10.51 5.24
C ARG A 42 -11.54 10.03 6.16
N GLU A 43 -12.58 10.83 6.33
CA GLU A 43 -13.78 10.53 7.11
C GLU A 43 -14.62 9.38 6.54
N ASP A 44 -14.49 9.11 5.24
CA ASP A 44 -15.25 8.08 4.51
C ASP A 44 -14.50 6.73 4.45
N VAL A 45 -13.33 6.61 5.08
CA VAL A 45 -12.47 5.42 5.06
C VAL A 45 -12.27 4.87 6.48
N PRO A 46 -12.78 3.66 6.78
CA PRO A 46 -12.46 2.97 8.02
C PRO A 46 -10.96 2.72 8.17
N ASP A 47 -10.42 2.82 9.38
CA ASP A 47 -8.99 2.62 9.65
C ASP A 47 -8.47 1.26 9.13
N ALA A 48 -9.29 0.22 9.20
CA ALA A 48 -8.98 -1.12 8.70
C ALA A 48 -8.80 -1.20 7.17
N GLN A 49 -9.29 -0.21 6.43
CA GLN A 49 -9.23 -0.13 4.96
C GLN A 49 -8.35 1.04 4.47
N ARG A 50 -7.67 1.74 5.39
CA ARG A 50 -6.92 2.95 5.10
C ARG A 50 -5.65 2.70 4.29
N PHE A 51 -5.09 1.50 4.40
CA PHE A 51 -3.81 1.19 3.77
C PHE A 51 -3.95 0.12 2.70
N LEU A 52 -3.46 0.47 1.52
CA LEU A 52 -3.21 -0.48 0.45
C LEU A 52 -1.78 -0.99 0.56
N LEU A 53 -1.62 -2.30 0.58
CA LEU A 53 -0.31 -2.95 0.59
C LEU A 53 0.13 -3.23 -0.85
N VAL A 54 1.41 -3.04 -1.14
CA VAL A 54 2.00 -3.29 -2.46
C VAL A 54 3.35 -3.97 -2.32
N ASP A 55 3.55 -5.07 -3.04
CA ASP A 55 4.82 -5.79 -3.04
C ASP A 55 5.70 -5.38 -4.23
N LEU A 56 6.93 -4.96 -3.95
CA LEU A 56 7.91 -4.63 -4.98
C LEU A 56 9.12 -5.56 -4.85
N THR A 57 9.39 -6.32 -5.90
CA THR A 57 10.49 -7.29 -5.96
C THR A 57 11.58 -6.80 -6.90
N ASN A 58 12.84 -6.77 -6.45
CA ASN A 58 13.96 -6.40 -7.30
C ASN A 58 14.45 -7.59 -8.16
N SER A 59 15.40 -7.34 -9.06
CA SER A 59 15.94 -8.36 -9.98
C SER A 59 16.64 -9.52 -9.27
N GLN A 60 17.08 -9.31 -8.04
CA GLN A 60 17.71 -10.31 -7.17
C GLN A 60 16.68 -11.15 -6.39
N GLY A 61 15.38 -10.84 -6.51
CA GLY A 61 14.31 -11.53 -5.81
C GLY A 61 14.01 -11.00 -4.41
N ASN A 62 14.64 -9.90 -3.99
CA ASN A 62 14.35 -9.28 -2.71
C ASN A 62 13.06 -8.47 -2.80
N THR A 63 12.13 -8.70 -1.88
CA THR A 63 10.81 -8.06 -1.87
C THR A 63 10.69 -7.10 -0.70
N ILE A 64 10.20 -5.91 -0.98
CA ILE A 64 9.70 -4.98 0.04
C ILE A 64 8.18 -4.87 -0.07
N ARG A 65 7.52 -4.60 1.06
CA ARG A 65 6.09 -4.32 1.11
C ARG A 65 5.85 -2.88 1.49
N LEU A 66 5.26 -2.10 0.60
CA LEU A 66 4.85 -0.72 0.86
C LEU A 66 3.47 -0.68 1.53
N ALA A 67 3.25 0.32 2.37
CA ALA A 67 1.92 0.74 2.81
C ALA A 67 1.60 2.10 2.18
N ILE A 68 0.52 2.15 1.40
CA ILE A 68 0.04 3.35 0.70
C ILE A 68 -1.26 3.79 1.34
N ASP A 69 -1.38 5.06 1.75
CA ASP A 69 -2.63 5.62 2.27
C ASP A 69 -3.60 5.87 1.10
N VAL A 70 -4.78 5.24 1.15
CA VAL A 70 -5.75 5.28 0.05
C VAL A 70 -6.38 6.66 -0.17
N VAL A 71 -6.27 7.57 0.81
CA VAL A 71 -6.88 8.91 0.74
C VAL A 71 -6.06 9.90 -0.10
N ASN A 72 -4.76 9.65 -0.25
CA ASN A 72 -3.82 10.56 -0.93
C ASN A 72 -2.76 9.85 -1.79
N ALA A 73 -2.76 8.51 -1.82
CA ALA A 73 -1.78 7.66 -2.49
C ALA A 73 -0.32 7.84 -1.98
N TYR A 74 -0.13 8.33 -0.76
CA TYR A 74 1.21 8.50 -0.19
C TYR A 74 1.72 7.19 0.38
N VAL A 75 3.00 6.90 0.16
CA VAL A 75 3.69 5.86 0.91
C VAL A 75 3.86 6.36 2.33
N VAL A 76 3.36 5.60 3.31
CA VAL A 76 3.49 5.96 4.74
C VAL A 76 4.62 5.23 5.44
N GLY A 77 5.01 4.09 4.87
CA GLY A 77 6.07 3.24 5.36
C GLY A 77 6.28 2.01 4.48
N TYR A 78 7.25 1.20 4.85
CA TYR A 78 7.55 -0.06 4.18
C TYR A 78 8.07 -1.11 5.15
N ALA A 79 7.95 -2.38 4.78
CA ALA A 79 8.52 -3.52 5.47
C ALA A 79 9.52 -4.27 4.57
N ALA A 80 10.64 -4.66 5.16
CA ALA A 80 11.71 -5.43 4.53
C ALA A 80 12.43 -6.25 5.61
N ASP A 81 12.78 -7.50 5.31
CA ASP A 81 13.56 -8.38 6.19
C ASP A 81 13.04 -8.46 7.64
N GLY A 82 11.72 -8.59 7.79
CA GLY A 82 11.07 -8.67 9.10
C GLY A 82 11.06 -7.37 9.92
N ARG A 83 11.53 -6.26 9.34
CA ARG A 83 11.51 -4.92 9.93
C ARG A 83 10.53 -4.03 9.20
N ALA A 84 10.01 -3.04 9.90
CA ALA A 84 9.15 -2.03 9.33
C ALA A 84 9.63 -0.62 9.66
N TYR A 85 9.49 0.29 8.69
CA TYR A 85 10.01 1.64 8.72
C TYR A 85 8.88 2.62 8.38
N LEU A 86 8.75 3.68 9.18
CA LEU A 86 7.74 4.73 9.00
C LEU A 86 8.42 6.03 8.56
N LEU A 87 7.77 6.76 7.66
CA LEU A 87 8.23 8.10 7.27
C LEU A 87 7.87 9.12 8.36
N GLN A 88 8.79 10.05 8.64
CA GLN A 88 8.81 10.87 9.85
C GLN A 88 7.53 11.70 10.09
N GLU A 89 6.91 12.21 9.03
CA GLU A 89 5.63 12.93 9.10
C GLU A 89 4.50 12.03 9.62
N ASN A 90 4.50 10.76 9.24
CA ASN A 90 3.52 9.76 9.70
C ASN A 90 3.83 9.24 11.11
N ALA A 91 5.06 9.43 11.61
CA ALA A 91 5.44 9.05 12.96
C ALA A 91 5.00 10.06 14.03
N ARG A 92 4.71 11.31 13.63
CA ARG A 92 4.25 12.40 14.52
C ARG A 92 2.75 12.38 14.74
N ASP A 93 1.97 11.96 13.75
CA ASP A 93 0.56 11.70 13.94
C ASP A 93 0.38 10.44 14.78
N ASN A 94 -0.18 10.59 15.98
CA ASN A 94 -0.51 9.50 16.91
C ASN A 94 -1.48 8.45 16.31
N LEU A 95 -1.89 8.59 15.03
CA LEU A 95 -2.65 7.62 14.24
C LEU A 95 -2.03 6.21 14.22
N LEU A 96 -0.72 6.09 14.47
CA LEU A 96 0.01 4.83 14.39
C LEU A 96 0.55 4.32 15.73
N LYS A 97 0.27 5.02 16.85
CA LYS A 97 1.08 4.85 18.06
C LYS A 97 0.58 3.82 19.06
N GLU A 98 -0.66 3.34 19.02
CA GLU A 98 -1.16 2.57 20.17
C GLU A 98 -1.72 1.17 19.95
N ARG A 99 -2.16 0.71 18.76
CA ARG A 99 -2.61 -0.70 18.65
C ARG A 99 -2.38 -1.47 17.36
N ASN A 100 -1.98 -0.85 16.24
CA ASN A 100 -2.23 -1.51 14.96
C ASN A 100 -1.10 -1.60 13.92
N TRP A 101 0.08 -0.97 14.01
CA TRP A 101 1.13 -1.33 13.03
C TRP A 101 1.90 -2.59 13.42
N SER A 102 2.29 -2.74 14.69
CA SER A 102 2.81 -4.01 15.20
C SER A 102 1.76 -5.09 14.95
N THR A 103 0.49 -4.87 15.28
CA THR A 103 -0.55 -5.88 15.06
C THR A 103 -0.86 -6.11 13.57
N ILE A 104 -0.98 -5.11 12.69
CA ILE A 104 -1.26 -5.31 11.24
C ILE A 104 -0.05 -5.93 10.52
N VAL A 105 1.17 -5.50 10.84
CA VAL A 105 2.38 -6.13 10.28
C VAL A 105 2.60 -7.52 10.87
N ILE A 106 2.46 -7.71 12.18
CA ILE A 106 2.65 -9.00 12.86
C ILE A 106 1.52 -9.99 12.53
N THR A 107 0.25 -9.57 12.41
CA THR A 107 -0.85 -10.46 11.96
C THR A 107 -0.74 -10.77 10.47
N SER A 108 -0.23 -9.86 9.64
CA SER A 108 0.10 -10.18 8.24
C SER A 108 1.34 -11.09 8.11
N ILE A 109 2.18 -11.17 9.15
CA ILE A 109 3.31 -12.12 9.26
C ILE A 109 2.84 -13.48 9.80
N LEU A 110 1.84 -13.53 10.70
CA LEU A 110 1.39 -14.79 11.33
C LEU A 110 0.52 -15.68 10.44
N VAL A 111 0.07 -15.21 9.27
CA VAL A 111 -0.74 -16.00 8.31
C VAL A 111 0.14 -16.82 7.35
N ILE A 112 1.47 -16.83 7.52
CA ILE A 112 2.41 -17.61 6.69
C ILE A 112 3.37 -18.45 7.55
N SER A 113 2.89 -19.06 8.63
CA SER A 113 3.63 -20.07 9.42
C SER A 113 2.80 -21.32 9.62
#